data_AF-A0A4R4ZC60-F1
#
_entry.id   AF-A0A4R4ZC60-F1
#
_cell.length_a   1.000
_cell.length_b   1.000
_cell.length_c   1.000
_cell.angle_alpha   90.00
_cell.angle_beta   90.00
_cell.angle_gamma   90.00
#
_symmetry.space_group_name_H-M   'P 1'
#
loop_
_entity.id
_entity.type
_entity.pdbx_description
1 polymer ?
#
loop_
_entity_poly.entity_id
_entity_poly.type
_entity_poly.pdbx_seq_one_letter_code
_entity_poly.pdbx_strand_id
1 'polypeptide(L)'
;MAGLLVAVISAAVAVAQLVEPSSPAEHVQECQHKYAAPYVRGREVAPGVVEKKFGSCSWPPVPGTGADGFSDVTVTEYAIPDVPMASKFTNAQQIESECTRLSLRYRFYSQGTVAQAPLDVDNDQIVSFYDGSPEAIPAELEGIIRDPRGPEEPGPKSLIVLSHDRYELVQAECVDPH
;
A
#
# COMPACT_ATOMS: atom_id res chain seq x y z
N MET A 1 -13.86 -70.14 28.72
CA MET A 1 -14.69 -69.18 27.96
C MET A 1 -14.32 -67.79 28.41
N ALA A 2 -13.51 -67.07 27.64
CA ALA A 2 -13.19 -65.67 27.88
C ALA A 2 -13.01 -65.03 26.49
N GLY A 3 -14.05 -64.33 26.03
CA GLY A 3 -14.07 -63.64 24.74
C GLY A 3 -13.58 -62.21 24.93
N LEU A 4 -12.50 -61.86 24.23
CA LEU A 4 -11.95 -60.52 24.19
C LEU A 4 -12.66 -59.73 23.08
N LEU A 5 -13.51 -58.77 23.46
CA LEU A 5 -14.16 -57.84 22.53
C LEU A 5 -13.23 -56.63 22.33
N VAL A 6 -12.61 -56.55 21.15
CA VAL A 6 -11.82 -55.40 20.71
C VAL A 6 -12.77 -54.38 20.09
N ALA A 7 -13.02 -53.29 20.79
CA ALA A 7 -13.78 -52.16 20.28
C ALA A 7 -12.86 -51.25 19.44
N VAL A 8 -12.99 -51.30 18.12
CA VAL A 8 -12.34 -50.36 17.19
C VAL A 8 -13.15 -49.07 17.19
N ILE A 9 -12.65 -48.05 17.88
CA ILE A 9 -13.24 -46.70 17.85
C ILE A 9 -12.79 -46.05 16.54
N SER A 10 -13.63 -46.13 15.52
CA SER A 10 -13.48 -45.39 14.28
C SER A 10 -13.73 -43.90 14.55
N ALA A 11 -12.67 -43.14 14.81
CA ALA A 11 -12.75 -41.68 14.83
C ALA A 11 -13.04 -41.21 13.40
N ALA A 12 -14.29 -40.83 13.14
CA ALA A 12 -14.67 -40.14 11.91
C ALA A 12 -14.00 -38.77 11.91
N VAL A 13 -12.83 -38.68 11.25
CA VAL A 13 -12.19 -37.41 10.95
C VAL A 13 -13.11 -36.71 9.95
N ALA A 14 -13.92 -35.77 10.44
CA ALA A 14 -14.66 -34.85 9.60
C ALA A 14 -13.64 -33.99 8.87
N VAL A 15 -13.26 -34.43 7.67
CA VAL A 15 -12.47 -33.62 6.74
C VAL A 15 -13.39 -32.49 6.30
N ALA A 16 -13.29 -31.36 6.97
CA ALA A 16 -13.85 -30.12 6.47
C ALA A 16 -13.14 -29.85 5.14
N GLN A 17 -13.79 -30.20 4.03
CA GLN A 17 -13.35 -29.80 2.71
C GLN A 17 -13.41 -28.27 2.71
N LEU A 18 -12.24 -27.64 2.80
CA LEU A 18 -12.07 -26.23 2.50
C LEU A 18 -12.52 -26.08 1.04
N VAL A 19 -13.76 -25.62 0.85
CA VAL A 19 -14.26 -25.25 -0.46
C VAL A 19 -13.40 -24.08 -0.90
N GLU A 20 -12.49 -24.31 -1.84
CA GLU A 20 -11.72 -23.22 -2.43
C GLU A 20 -12.71 -22.22 -3.04
N PRO A 21 -12.52 -20.91 -2.82
CA PRO A 21 -13.39 -19.89 -3.38
C PRO A 21 -13.48 -20.11 -4.90
N SER A 22 -14.70 -20.17 -5.41
CA SER A 22 -14.94 -20.61 -6.79
C SER A 22 -14.74 -19.49 -7.81
N SER A 23 -14.60 -18.25 -7.36
CA SER A 23 -14.46 -17.08 -8.22
C SER A 23 -13.48 -16.02 -7.69
N PRO A 24 -12.86 -15.22 -8.58
CA PRO A 24 -12.03 -14.07 -8.18
C PRO A 24 -12.74 -13.11 -7.22
N ALA A 25 -14.05 -12.90 -7.38
CA ALA A 25 -14.83 -12.02 -6.51
C ALA A 25 -14.93 -12.57 -5.08
N GLU A 26 -15.12 -13.88 -4.92
CA GLU A 26 -15.14 -14.53 -3.61
C GLU A 26 -13.76 -14.43 -2.92
N HIS A 27 -12.66 -14.66 -3.64
CA HIS A 27 -11.32 -14.46 -3.10
C HIS A 27 -11.09 -13.02 -2.60
N VAL A 28 -11.48 -12.01 -3.40
CA VAL A 28 -11.38 -10.62 -2.99
C VAL A 28 -12.24 -10.35 -1.75
N GLN A 29 -13.47 -10.86 -1.71
CA GLN A 29 -14.36 -10.67 -0.57
C GLN A 29 -13.83 -11.32 0.72
N GLU A 30 -13.28 -12.53 0.63
CA GLU A 30 -12.65 -13.21 1.76
C GLU A 30 -11.42 -12.45 2.28
N CYS A 31 -10.56 -12.00 1.37
CA CYS A 31 -9.43 -11.13 1.71
C CYS A 31 -9.90 -9.85 2.40
N GLN A 32 -10.89 -9.17 1.83
CA GLN A 32 -11.46 -7.94 2.39
C GLN A 32 -12.04 -8.16 3.79
N HIS A 33 -12.74 -9.28 4.00
CA HIS A 33 -13.27 -9.64 5.31
C HIS A 33 -12.15 -9.90 6.31
N LYS A 34 -11.13 -10.68 5.92
CA LYS A 34 -10.00 -11.05 6.77
C LYS A 34 -9.18 -9.85 7.23
N TYR A 35 -8.90 -8.89 6.34
CA TYR A 35 -8.05 -7.74 6.62
C TYR A 35 -8.82 -6.43 6.88
N ALA A 36 -10.14 -6.45 6.80
CA ALA A 36 -11.00 -5.26 6.84
C ALA A 36 -10.60 -4.20 5.78
N ALA A 37 -10.35 -4.65 4.55
CA ALA A 37 -9.97 -3.83 3.40
C ALA A 37 -11.16 -3.56 2.45
N PRO A 38 -11.14 -2.51 1.59
CA PRO A 38 -10.11 -1.48 1.54
C PRO A 38 -10.17 -0.55 2.76
N TYR A 39 -9.02 -0.03 3.19
CA TYR A 39 -8.96 0.95 4.27
C TYR A 39 -7.90 2.02 4.01
N VAL A 40 -8.11 3.19 4.62
CA VAL A 40 -7.10 4.24 4.77
C VAL A 40 -7.05 4.61 6.24
N ARG A 41 -5.89 4.47 6.87
CA ARG A 41 -5.68 4.83 8.29
C ARG A 41 -4.54 5.83 8.37
N GLY A 42 -4.84 7.04 8.84
CA GLY A 42 -3.85 8.10 9.04
C GLY A 42 -3.58 8.36 10.51
N ARG A 43 -2.33 8.69 10.86
CA ARG A 43 -1.96 9.27 12.15
C ARG A 43 -0.82 10.26 11.97
N GLU A 44 -0.85 11.34 12.75
CA GLU A 44 0.32 12.22 12.88
C GLU A 44 1.35 11.54 13.79
N VAL A 45 2.57 11.36 13.31
CA VAL A 45 3.65 10.69 14.05
C VAL A 45 4.67 11.67 14.63
N ALA A 46 4.76 12.85 14.03
CA ALA A 46 5.51 14.00 14.50
C ALA A 46 4.90 15.29 13.91
N PRO A 47 5.18 16.49 14.45
CA PRO A 47 4.68 17.74 13.89
C PRO A 47 4.99 17.87 12.40
N GLY A 48 3.96 17.93 11.56
CA GLY A 48 4.10 18.03 10.10
C GLY A 48 4.49 16.73 9.39
N VAL A 49 4.44 15.59 10.09
CA VAL A 49 4.68 14.25 9.54
C VAL A 49 3.46 13.36 9.77
N VAL A 50 2.82 12.95 8.67
CA VAL A 50 1.61 12.13 8.70
C VAL A 50 1.90 10.77 8.08
N GLU A 51 1.70 9.70 8.85
CA GLU A 51 1.77 8.33 8.36
C GLU A 51 0.36 7.85 7.98
N LYS A 52 0.19 7.40 6.74
CA LYS A 52 -1.03 6.79 6.21
C LYS A 52 -0.75 5.34 5.82
N LYS A 53 -1.69 4.45 6.10
CA LYS A 53 -1.68 3.07 5.61
C LYS A 53 -2.87 2.81 4.72
N PHE A 54 -2.59 2.26 3.54
CA PHE A 54 -3.59 1.84 2.56
C PHE A 54 -3.58 0.32 2.51
N GLY A 55 -4.75 -0.30 2.66
CA GLY A 55 -4.91 -1.74 2.50
C GLY A 55 -5.81 -2.05 1.31
N SER A 56 -5.41 -2.99 0.47
CA SER A 56 -6.18 -3.43 -0.70
C SER A 56 -6.16 -4.95 -0.87
N CYS A 57 -7.13 -5.47 -1.63
CA CYS A 57 -7.22 -6.88 -1.98
C CYS A 57 -7.43 -6.99 -3.49
N SER A 58 -6.62 -7.80 -4.16
CA SER A 58 -6.70 -8.06 -5.60
C SER A 58 -6.65 -9.56 -5.89
N TRP A 59 -7.42 -10.03 -6.87
CA TRP A 59 -7.32 -11.40 -7.36
C TRP A 59 -7.32 -11.45 -8.90
N PRO A 60 -6.42 -12.22 -9.54
CA PRO A 60 -5.34 -13.01 -8.94
C PRO A 60 -4.33 -12.13 -8.18
N PRO A 61 -3.55 -12.69 -7.23
CA PRO A 61 -2.51 -11.94 -6.53
C PRO A 61 -1.51 -11.33 -7.53
N VAL A 62 -1.24 -10.03 -7.41
CA VAL A 62 -0.25 -9.32 -8.23
C VAL A 62 1.12 -9.32 -7.53
N PRO A 63 2.24 -9.12 -8.26
CA PRO A 63 3.57 -9.07 -7.65
C PRO A 63 3.67 -8.09 -6.48
N GLY A 64 4.12 -8.59 -5.32
CA GLY A 64 4.21 -7.83 -4.08
C GLY A 64 2.98 -7.93 -3.16
N THR A 65 1.92 -8.62 -3.58
CA THR A 65 0.80 -9.00 -2.69
C THR A 65 1.06 -10.35 -2.02
N GLY A 66 0.37 -10.61 -0.91
CA GLY A 66 0.31 -11.92 -0.27
C GLY A 66 -0.39 -12.96 -1.15
N ALA A 67 -0.25 -14.25 -0.78
CA ALA A 67 -0.88 -15.35 -1.53
C ALA A 67 -2.42 -15.27 -1.57
N ASP A 68 -3.04 -14.57 -0.62
CA ASP A 68 -4.47 -14.28 -0.57
C ASP A 68 -4.85 -12.96 -1.29
N GLY A 69 -3.90 -12.33 -1.98
CA GLY A 69 -4.11 -11.11 -2.75
C GLY A 69 -4.10 -9.83 -1.94
N PHE A 70 -3.79 -9.89 -0.64
CA PHE A 70 -3.70 -8.71 0.22
C PHE A 70 -2.40 -7.94 0.00
N SER A 71 -2.48 -6.61 0.03
CA SER A 71 -1.32 -5.73 0.18
C SER A 71 -1.61 -4.58 1.11
N ASP A 72 -0.56 -4.12 1.77
CA ASP A 72 -0.51 -2.84 2.45
C ASP A 72 0.58 -1.93 1.88
N VAL A 73 0.27 -0.64 1.88
CA VAL A 73 1.17 0.43 1.43
C VAL A 73 1.24 1.45 2.55
N THR A 74 2.45 1.69 3.06
CA THR A 74 2.69 2.72 4.07
C THR A 74 3.17 3.99 3.38
N VAL A 75 2.57 5.13 3.71
CA VAL A 75 2.89 6.42 3.14
C VAL A 75 3.21 7.38 4.26
N THR A 76 4.43 7.88 4.29
CA THR A 76 4.85 8.95 5.21
C THR A 76 4.92 10.25 4.44
N GLU A 77 4.05 11.18 4.80
CA GLU A 77 3.94 12.50 4.21
C GLU A 77 4.73 13.51 5.06
N TYR A 78 5.66 14.20 4.41
CA TYR A 78 6.50 15.25 4.98
C TYR A 78 6.10 16.60 4.37
N ALA A 79 5.79 17.58 5.21
CA ALA A 79 5.75 18.98 4.77
C ALA A 79 7.18 19.45 4.49
N ILE A 80 7.40 20.09 3.34
CA ILE A 80 8.70 20.67 3.01
C ILE A 80 8.82 21.99 3.79
N PRO A 81 9.81 22.16 4.68
CA PRO A 81 9.95 23.40 5.45
C PRO A 81 10.35 24.57 4.54
N ASP A 82 9.93 25.77 4.92
CA ASP A 82 10.35 27.05 4.32
C ASP A 82 10.08 27.23 2.82
N VAL A 83 9.25 26.37 2.20
CA VAL A 83 8.83 26.56 0.81
C VAL A 83 7.58 27.44 0.71
N PRO A 84 7.56 28.42 -0.21
CA PRO A 84 6.36 29.20 -0.48
C PRO A 84 5.20 28.31 -0.95
N MET A 85 3.95 28.70 -0.62
CA MET A 85 2.74 28.05 -1.17
C MET A 85 2.59 28.17 -2.70
N ALA A 86 3.45 28.96 -3.35
CA ALA A 86 3.51 29.08 -4.81
C ALA A 86 4.52 28.11 -5.44
N SER A 87 5.28 27.37 -4.62
CA SER A 87 6.23 26.37 -5.08
C SER A 87 5.52 25.21 -5.79
N LYS A 88 6.23 24.58 -6.74
CA LYS A 88 5.72 23.40 -7.48
C LYS A 88 5.35 22.26 -6.52
N PHE A 89 6.17 22.08 -5.48
CA PHE A 89 6.01 21.04 -4.46
C PHE A 89 6.05 21.70 -3.08
N THR A 90 5.14 21.26 -2.21
CA THR A 90 5.11 21.66 -0.80
C THR A 90 5.16 20.45 0.13
N ASN A 91 4.93 19.25 -0.40
CA ASN A 91 4.93 17.99 0.34
C ASN A 91 5.77 16.95 -0.40
N ALA A 92 6.38 16.05 0.35
CA ALA A 92 6.98 14.82 -0.17
C ALA A 92 6.33 13.62 0.51
N GLN A 93 6.00 12.60 -0.29
CA GLN A 93 5.43 11.35 0.20
C GLN A 93 6.44 10.24 -0.03
N GLN A 94 6.92 9.64 1.06
CA GLN A 94 7.68 8.41 1.01
C GLN A 94 6.72 7.23 1.10
N ILE A 95 6.67 6.42 0.05
CA ILE A 95 5.74 5.32 -0.10
C ILE A 95 6.54 4.03 -0.02
N GLU A 96 6.33 3.25 1.04
CA GLU A 96 7.00 1.99 1.29
C GLU A 96 6.03 0.83 1.01
N SER A 97 6.47 -0.09 0.16
CA SER A 97 5.68 -1.27 -0.20
C SER A 97 6.54 -2.40 -0.79
N GLU A 98 6.01 -3.62 -0.75
CA GLU A 98 6.53 -4.78 -1.46
C GLU A 98 6.08 -4.81 -2.95
N CYS A 99 5.10 -3.99 -3.35
CA CYS A 99 4.67 -3.90 -4.75
C CYS A 99 5.84 -3.49 -5.65
N THR A 100 5.95 -4.05 -6.85
CA THR A 100 6.91 -3.57 -7.85
C THR A 100 6.47 -2.29 -8.55
N ARG A 101 5.15 -2.12 -8.72
CA ARG A 101 4.52 -0.95 -9.32
C ARG A 101 3.28 -0.58 -8.50
N LEU A 102 3.04 0.72 -8.35
CA LEU A 102 1.95 1.27 -7.57
C LEU A 102 1.03 2.10 -8.45
N SER A 103 -0.28 1.97 -8.24
CA SER A 103 -1.30 2.87 -8.78
C SER A 103 -1.77 3.82 -7.69
N LEU A 104 -1.50 5.11 -7.88
CA LEU A 104 -1.77 6.15 -6.89
C LEU A 104 -2.93 7.02 -7.37
N ARG A 105 -3.96 7.21 -6.54
CA ARG A 105 -5.03 8.18 -6.84
C ARG A 105 -5.01 9.34 -5.87
N TYR A 106 -5.09 10.53 -6.43
CA TYR A 106 -5.14 11.76 -5.67
C TYR A 106 -6.45 12.49 -5.92
N ARG A 107 -6.93 13.19 -4.88
CA ARG A 107 -8.00 14.18 -4.99
C ARG A 107 -7.46 15.57 -4.79
N PHE A 108 -8.00 16.53 -5.53
CA PHE A 108 -7.69 17.94 -5.36
C PHE A 108 -8.66 18.60 -4.35
N TYR A 109 -8.12 19.28 -3.34
CA TYR A 109 -8.87 20.06 -2.36
C TYR A 109 -9.39 21.38 -2.95
N SER A 110 -10.43 21.31 -3.78
CA SER A 110 -11.21 22.48 -4.22
C SER A 110 -12.71 22.31 -3.99
N GLN A 111 -13.48 23.39 -4.16
CA GLN A 111 -14.95 23.43 -4.07
C GLN A 111 -15.65 22.70 -5.24
N GLY A 112 -15.22 21.47 -5.50
CA GLY A 112 -15.59 20.62 -6.63
C GLY A 112 -14.54 19.53 -6.75
N THR A 113 -14.66 18.48 -5.94
CA THR A 113 -13.68 17.38 -5.90
C THR A 113 -13.53 16.73 -7.27
N VAL A 114 -12.41 16.96 -7.95
CA VAL A 114 -12.04 16.23 -9.16
C VAL A 114 -11.05 15.15 -8.75
N ALA A 115 -11.46 13.89 -8.87
CA ALA A 115 -10.54 12.76 -8.80
C ALA A 115 -9.68 12.76 -10.06
N GLN A 116 -8.35 12.68 -9.89
CA GLN A 116 -7.46 12.53 -11.03
C GLN A 116 -7.43 11.09 -11.53
N ALA A 117 -6.97 10.93 -12.78
CA ALA A 117 -6.62 9.61 -13.27
C ALA A 117 -5.54 8.99 -12.36
N PRO A 118 -5.50 7.66 -12.21
CA PRO A 118 -4.44 7.02 -11.45
C PRO A 118 -3.07 7.32 -12.05
N LEU A 119 -2.09 7.50 -11.16
CA LEU A 119 -0.69 7.60 -11.50
C LEU A 119 -0.04 6.24 -11.25
N ASP A 120 0.30 5.53 -12.32
CA ASP A 120 0.96 4.22 -12.25
C ASP A 120 2.47 4.38 -12.36
N VAL A 121 3.21 4.08 -11.30
CA VAL A 121 4.65 4.36 -11.16
C VAL A 121 5.40 3.18 -10.56
N ASP A 122 6.64 2.99 -10.98
CA ASP A 122 7.48 1.91 -10.45
C ASP A 122 7.93 2.26 -9.02
N ASN A 123 7.94 1.23 -8.18
CA ASN A 123 8.32 1.37 -6.79
C ASN A 123 9.85 1.29 -6.67
N ASP A 124 10.54 2.39 -6.91
CA ASP A 124 11.98 2.64 -6.68
C ASP A 124 12.41 3.98 -7.31
N GLN A 125 11.45 4.88 -7.51
CA GLN A 125 11.62 6.12 -8.25
C GLN A 125 11.37 7.33 -7.37
N ILE A 126 11.86 8.49 -7.84
CA ILE A 126 11.44 9.80 -7.35
C ILE A 126 10.69 10.46 -8.49
N VAL A 127 9.41 10.78 -8.28
CA VAL A 127 8.52 11.25 -9.36
C VAL A 127 7.71 12.47 -8.95
N SER A 128 7.35 13.26 -9.95
CA SER A 128 6.34 14.32 -9.84
C SER A 128 4.94 13.69 -9.84
N PHE A 129 4.09 14.07 -8.88
CA PHE A 129 2.68 13.65 -8.88
C PHE A 129 1.93 14.08 -10.15
N TYR A 130 2.29 15.21 -10.76
CA TYR A 130 1.51 15.81 -11.85
C TYR A 130 1.47 14.95 -13.12
N ASP A 131 2.55 14.22 -13.39
CA ASP A 131 2.75 13.52 -14.66
C ASP A 131 3.56 12.22 -14.52
N GLY A 132 4.00 11.85 -13.31
CA GLY A 132 4.86 10.68 -13.08
C GLY A 132 6.27 10.84 -13.62
N SER A 133 6.65 12.03 -14.08
CA SER A 133 8.00 12.24 -14.60
C SER A 133 9.04 12.12 -13.48
N PRO A 134 10.23 11.54 -13.76
CA PRO A 134 11.31 11.49 -12.80
C PRO A 134 11.71 12.89 -12.33
N GLU A 135 11.94 13.05 -11.04
CA GLU A 135 12.34 14.32 -10.42
C GLU A 135 13.63 14.15 -9.61
N ALA A 136 14.40 15.24 -9.51
CA ALA A 136 15.49 15.30 -8.54
C ALA A 136 14.92 15.60 -7.16
N ILE A 137 15.46 14.97 -6.11
CA ILE A 137 15.13 15.34 -4.73
C ILE A 137 15.64 16.76 -4.48
N PRO A 138 14.77 17.71 -4.05
CA PRO A 138 15.20 19.01 -3.58
C PRO A 138 16.28 18.88 -2.50
N ALA A 139 17.32 19.72 -2.52
CA ALA A 139 18.45 19.63 -1.58
C ALA A 139 17.98 19.69 -0.11
N GLU A 140 16.92 20.43 0.15
CA GLU A 140 16.26 20.59 1.45
C GLU A 140 15.62 19.29 1.96
N LEU A 141 15.30 18.38 1.04
CA LEU A 141 14.70 17.09 1.33
C LEU A 141 15.70 15.94 1.34
N GLU A 142 16.92 16.13 0.83
CA GLU A 142 17.92 15.05 0.81
C GLU A 142 18.20 14.51 2.21
N GLY A 143 18.26 15.36 3.24
CA GLY A 143 18.48 14.93 4.62
C GLY A 143 17.25 14.31 5.30
N ILE A 144 16.05 14.59 4.80
CA ILE A 144 14.78 14.07 5.35
C ILE A 144 14.41 12.74 4.69
N ILE A 145 14.70 12.61 3.39
CA ILE A 145 14.31 11.47 2.57
C ILE A 145 15.41 10.42 2.47
N ARG A 146 16.70 10.79 2.46
CA ARG A 146 17.80 9.81 2.36
C ARG A 146 18.15 9.10 3.67
N ASP A 147 17.49 9.43 4.79
CA ASP A 147 17.65 8.67 6.02
C ASP A 147 16.32 8.20 6.64
N PRO A 148 15.79 7.03 6.21
CA PRO A 148 14.74 6.39 6.98
C PRO A 148 15.26 5.27 7.92
N ARG A 149 16.47 4.70 7.71
CA ARG A 149 16.93 3.47 8.42
C ARG A 149 18.45 3.29 8.60
N GLY A 150 19.30 4.28 8.30
CA GLY A 150 20.76 4.06 8.32
C GLY A 150 21.27 3.03 7.28
N PRO A 151 22.57 2.66 7.28
CA PRO A 151 23.23 1.88 6.23
C PRO A 151 22.91 0.36 6.20
N GLU A 152 21.85 -0.11 6.87
CA GLU A 152 21.55 -1.54 7.01
C GLU A 152 20.41 -2.00 6.08
N GLU A 153 20.78 -2.94 5.20
CA GLU A 153 19.99 -3.83 4.33
C GLU A 153 18.88 -3.22 3.43
N PRO A 154 18.68 -3.75 2.20
CA PRO A 154 17.61 -3.27 1.33
C PRO A 154 16.26 -3.57 1.97
N GLY A 155 15.68 -2.56 2.62
CA GLY A 155 14.30 -2.56 3.07
C GLY A 155 13.31 -2.66 1.89
N PRO A 156 12.00 -2.66 2.16
CA PRO A 156 10.96 -2.61 1.12
C PRO A 156 11.26 -1.48 0.15
N LYS A 157 10.93 -1.71 -1.13
CA LYS A 157 11.09 -0.72 -2.17
C LYS A 157 10.37 0.57 -1.77
N SER A 158 11.05 1.70 -1.97
CA SER A 158 10.56 3.02 -1.58
C SER A 158 10.40 3.90 -2.82
N LEU A 159 9.20 4.44 -3.00
CA LEU A 159 8.86 5.45 -3.98
C LEU A 159 8.76 6.81 -3.29
N ILE A 160 9.31 7.85 -3.90
CA ILE A 160 9.16 9.23 -3.42
C ILE A 160 8.29 9.98 -4.42
N VAL A 161 7.17 10.54 -3.95
CA VAL A 161 6.31 11.38 -4.77
C VAL A 161 6.33 12.81 -4.26
N LEU A 162 6.72 13.74 -5.14
CA LEU A 162 6.68 15.17 -4.87
C LEU A 162 5.33 15.75 -5.30
N SER A 163 4.66 16.44 -4.39
CA SER A 163 3.32 16.98 -4.62
C SER A 163 3.11 18.33 -3.93
N HIS A 164 1.99 18.97 -4.22
CA HIS A 164 1.53 20.17 -3.53
C HIS A 164 0.43 19.78 -2.53
N ASP A 165 0.35 20.45 -1.38
CA ASP A 165 -0.59 20.19 -0.28
C ASP A 165 -2.08 20.24 -0.66
N ARG A 166 -2.40 20.75 -1.84
CA ARG A 166 -3.75 20.75 -2.41
C ARG A 166 -4.15 19.38 -2.96
N TYR A 167 -3.21 18.45 -3.08
CA TYR A 167 -3.45 17.09 -3.54
C TYR A 167 -3.32 16.13 -2.38
N GLU A 168 -4.34 15.31 -2.17
CA GLU A 168 -4.32 14.27 -1.16
C GLU A 168 -4.36 12.91 -1.83
N LEU A 169 -3.40 12.06 -1.45
CA LEU A 169 -3.40 10.64 -1.80
C LEU A 169 -4.56 9.94 -1.07
N VAL A 170 -5.49 9.40 -1.84
CA VAL A 170 -6.70 8.70 -1.33
C VAL A 170 -6.69 7.21 -1.57
N GLN A 171 -5.81 6.72 -2.44
CA GLN A 171 -5.66 5.30 -2.76
C GLN A 171 -4.24 5.03 -3.23
N ALA A 172 -3.66 3.93 -2.75
CA ALA A 172 -2.39 3.39 -3.21
C ALA A 172 -2.53 1.87 -3.26
N GLU A 173 -2.33 1.27 -4.43
CA GLU A 173 -2.56 -0.16 -4.68
C GLU A 173 -1.43 -0.76 -5.50
N CYS A 174 -1.12 -2.06 -5.27
CA CYS A 174 -0.24 -2.79 -6.17
C CYS A 174 -0.90 -2.95 -7.54
N VAL A 175 -0.13 -2.80 -8.61
CA VAL A 175 -0.57 -3.14 -9.96
C VAL A 175 0.47 -4.00 -10.68
N ASP A 176 0.01 -4.80 -11.65
CA ASP A 176 0.87 -5.66 -12.45
C ASP A 176 1.80 -4.81 -13.36
N PRO A 177 3.12 -5.04 -13.36
CA PRO A 177 4.02 -4.45 -14.36
C PRO A 177 3.79 -5.12 -15.73
N HIS A 178 2.78 -4.66 -16.46
CA HIS A 178 2.51 -5.11 -17.83
C HIS A 178 3.61 -4.68 -18.83
#